data_AF-A0A0L0N6V2-F1
#
_entry.id   AF-A0A0L0N6V2-F1
#
_cell.length_a   1.000
_cell.length_b   1.000
_cell.length_c   1.000
_cell.angle_alpha   90.00
_cell.angle_beta   90.00
_cell.angle_gamma   90.00
#
_symmetry.space_group_name_H-M   'P 1'
#
loop_
_entity.id
_entity.type
_entity.pdbx_description
1 polymer ?
#
loop_
_entity_poly.entity_id
_entity_poly.type
_entity_poly.pdbx_seq_one_letter_code
_entity_poly.pdbx_strand_id
1 'polypeptide(L)'
;MLLPLRAWRSFAEASSDLEVLARRTSSDAAQSITAQHHLLSQIHNAEIAFKMFGFRKTLDIITVFHKAGSPASTRVANLMKQISANAQSGATIDQASDYTSQTNARRDPFELNITEEPPTAEQVQTILEYVGKGDISQVVKGAHDQKDALRKFKQNQENFLRPVTVDWNNGKAMAGDNKSEILKLLNEKK
;
A
#
# COMPACT_ATOMS: atom_id res chain seq x y z
N MET A 1 91.07 33.69 -16.73
CA MET A 1 90.32 34.14 -15.55
C MET A 1 88.95 33.44 -15.60
N LEU A 2 88.83 32.30 -14.92
CA LEU A 2 87.63 31.44 -14.99
C LEU A 2 86.64 31.83 -13.89
N LEU A 3 85.43 32.21 -14.30
CA LEU A 3 84.29 32.43 -13.42
C LEU A 3 83.79 31.08 -12.86
N PRO A 4 83.42 30.99 -11.57
CA PRO A 4 83.12 29.72 -10.93
C PRO A 4 81.70 29.22 -11.23
N LEU A 5 81.65 27.94 -11.62
CA LEU A 5 80.47 27.09 -11.83
C LEU A 5 79.72 26.79 -10.51
N ARG A 6 79.21 27.80 -9.82
CA ARG A 6 78.42 27.62 -8.57
C ARG A 6 77.03 28.26 -8.57
N ALA A 7 76.50 28.66 -9.73
CA ALA A 7 75.16 29.26 -9.82
C ALA A 7 74.05 28.33 -10.36
N TRP A 8 74.36 27.11 -10.81
CA TRP A 8 73.39 26.25 -11.52
C TRP A 8 72.83 25.08 -10.71
N ARG A 9 73.24 24.90 -9.45
CA ARG A 9 72.72 23.83 -8.58
C ARG A 9 71.48 24.22 -7.77
N SER A 10 71.26 25.52 -7.54
CA SER A 10 70.12 25.99 -6.73
C SER A 10 68.81 26.12 -7.50
N PHE A 11 68.85 26.14 -8.85
CA PHE A 11 67.65 26.30 -9.68
C PHE A 11 66.95 24.97 -9.99
N ALA A 12 67.70 23.86 -10.01
CA ALA A 12 67.14 22.53 -10.26
C ALA A 12 66.31 22.00 -9.08
N GLU A 13 66.72 22.31 -7.84
CA GLU A 13 66.08 21.79 -6.62
C GLU A 13 64.77 22.53 -6.28
N ALA A 14 64.70 23.83 -6.57
CA ALA A 14 63.46 24.61 -6.44
C ALA A 14 62.37 24.23 -7.47
N SER A 15 62.75 23.69 -8.63
CA SER A 15 61.79 23.26 -9.66
C SER A 15 61.07 21.97 -9.29
N SER A 16 61.75 21.06 -8.59
CA SER A 16 61.16 19.79 -8.12
C SER A 16 60.14 20.01 -7.01
N ASP A 17 60.40 20.92 -6.08
CA ASP A 17 59.48 21.21 -4.98
C ASP A 17 58.18 21.89 -5.45
N LEU A 18 58.27 22.71 -6.50
CA LEU A 18 57.10 23.34 -7.13
C LEU A 18 56.23 22.32 -7.89
N GLU A 19 56.83 21.31 -8.52
CA GLU A 19 56.08 20.23 -9.19
C GLU A 19 55.36 19.32 -8.17
N VAL A 20 56.00 19.01 -7.04
CA VAL A 20 55.42 18.17 -5.99
C VAL A 20 54.27 18.90 -5.28
N LEU A 21 54.41 20.21 -5.05
CA LEU A 21 53.36 21.03 -4.45
C LEU A 21 52.15 21.18 -5.40
N ALA A 22 52.38 21.39 -6.70
CA ALA A 22 51.31 21.47 -7.70
C ALA A 22 50.56 20.15 -7.90
N ARG A 23 51.24 19.00 -7.77
CA ARG A 23 50.60 17.67 -7.82
C ARG A 23 49.76 17.38 -6.57
N ARG A 24 50.20 17.83 -5.39
CA ARG A 24 49.41 17.70 -4.15
C ARG A 24 48.13 18.54 -4.17
N THR A 25 48.19 19.79 -4.63
CA THR A 25 47.01 20.66 -4.71
C THR A 25 45.99 20.18 -5.74
N SER A 26 46.45 19.58 -6.85
CA SER A 26 45.58 19.00 -7.88
C SER A 26 44.87 17.73 -7.39
N SER A 27 45.58 16.89 -6.62
CA SER A 27 45.00 15.67 -6.03
C SER A 27 43.93 15.97 -4.98
N ASP A 28 44.16 16.94 -4.09
CA ASP A 28 43.18 17.32 -3.07
C ASP A 28 41.92 17.97 -3.67
N ALA A 29 42.09 18.80 -4.71
CA ALA A 29 40.96 19.38 -5.44
C ALA A 29 40.14 18.31 -6.17
N ALA A 30 40.80 17.32 -6.80
CA ALA A 30 40.11 16.22 -7.47
C ALA A 30 39.36 15.31 -6.46
N GLN A 31 39.95 15.05 -5.29
CA GLN A 31 39.30 14.30 -4.22
C GLN A 31 38.13 15.07 -3.59
N SER A 32 38.27 16.39 -3.41
CA SER A 32 37.19 17.26 -2.94
C SER A 32 36.02 17.32 -3.92
N ILE A 33 36.28 17.45 -5.23
CA ILE A 33 35.24 17.43 -6.27
C ILE A 33 34.57 16.06 -6.36
N THR A 34 35.33 14.97 -6.24
CA THR A 34 34.80 13.60 -6.25
C THR A 34 33.94 13.33 -5.01
N ALA A 35 34.37 13.80 -3.84
CA ALA A 35 33.59 13.70 -2.61
C ALA A 35 32.31 14.54 -2.66
N GLN A 36 32.38 15.75 -3.25
CA GLN A 36 31.21 16.59 -3.48
C GLN A 36 30.23 15.96 -4.50
N HIS A 37 30.72 15.39 -5.60
CA HIS A 37 29.88 14.65 -6.56
C HIS A 37 29.25 13.39 -5.96
N HIS A 38 29.95 12.68 -5.06
CA HIS A 38 29.43 11.51 -4.37
C HIS A 38 28.37 11.88 -3.30
N LEU A 39 28.55 12.99 -2.59
CA LEU A 39 27.57 13.49 -1.62
C LEU A 39 26.29 13.99 -2.32
N LEU A 40 26.45 14.67 -3.46
CA LEU A 40 25.32 15.16 -4.26
C LEU A 40 24.52 14.01 -4.88
N SER A 41 25.16 12.91 -5.31
CA SER A 41 24.42 11.74 -5.79
C SER A 41 23.68 11.01 -4.66
N GLN A 42 24.24 10.97 -3.44
CA GLN A 42 23.54 10.41 -2.27
C GLN A 42 22.31 11.24 -1.86
N ILE A 43 22.35 12.57 -1.97
CA ILE A 43 21.20 13.45 -1.71
C ILE A 43 20.12 13.28 -2.79
N HIS A 44 20.50 13.22 -4.07
CA HIS A 44 19.53 12.94 -5.15
C HIS A 44 18.92 11.54 -5.01
N ASN A 45 19.69 10.54 -4.60
CA ASN A 45 19.17 9.19 -4.36
C ASN A 45 18.25 9.12 -3.12
N ALA A 46 18.53 9.90 -2.08
CA ALA A 46 17.66 10.01 -0.91
C ALA A 46 16.37 10.80 -1.21
N GLU A 47 16.42 11.83 -2.06
CA GLU A 47 15.22 12.51 -2.57
C GLU A 47 14.41 11.61 -3.50
N ILE A 48 15.07 10.85 -4.38
CA ILE A 48 14.43 9.84 -5.25
C ILE A 48 13.83 8.72 -4.39
N ALA A 49 14.50 8.26 -3.32
CA ALA A 49 13.95 7.28 -2.38
C ALA A 49 12.77 7.85 -1.57
N PHE A 50 12.88 9.08 -1.05
CA PHE A 50 11.79 9.78 -0.35
C PHE A 50 10.59 10.06 -1.28
N LYS A 51 10.85 10.31 -2.58
CA LYS A 51 9.84 10.46 -3.64
C LYS A 51 9.27 9.10 -4.10
N MET A 52 10.01 8.00 -3.92
CA MET A 52 9.53 6.61 -4.11
C MET A 52 8.78 6.05 -2.90
N PHE A 53 8.92 6.63 -1.70
CA PHE A 53 8.00 6.43 -0.58
C PHE A 53 6.78 7.37 -0.67
N GLY A 54 6.26 7.54 -1.88
CA GLY A 54 4.95 8.13 -2.11
C GLY A 54 3.94 7.44 -1.20
N PHE A 55 3.16 8.24 -0.48
CA PHE A 55 2.05 7.86 0.38
C PHE A 55 1.42 6.53 -0.07
N ARG A 56 1.74 5.43 0.61
CA ARG A 56 1.02 4.17 0.40
C ARG A 56 -0.41 4.49 0.81
N LYS A 57 -1.33 4.58 -0.16
CA LYS A 57 -2.75 4.51 0.16
C LYS A 57 -2.93 3.28 1.06
N THR A 58 -3.51 3.48 2.24
CA THR A 58 -3.89 2.37 3.10
C THR A 58 -4.78 1.47 2.27
N LEU A 59 -4.46 0.18 2.20
CA LEU A 59 -5.28 -0.79 1.47
C LEU A 59 -6.72 -0.72 1.99
N ASP A 60 -7.68 -0.90 1.10
CA ASP A 60 -9.07 -1.04 1.53
C ASP A 60 -9.20 -2.25 2.44
N ILE A 61 -9.96 -2.13 3.52
CA ILE A 61 -10.22 -3.25 4.43
C ILE A 61 -11.59 -3.82 4.09
N ILE A 62 -11.61 -5.09 3.73
CA ILE A 62 -12.84 -5.84 3.45
C ILE A 62 -12.97 -6.93 4.49
N THR A 63 -14.09 -6.94 5.22
CA THR A 63 -14.40 -7.99 6.19
C THR A 63 -15.54 -8.86 5.69
N VAL A 64 -15.35 -10.18 5.78
CA VAL A 64 -16.40 -11.17 5.56
C VAL A 64 -16.74 -11.83 6.89
N PHE A 65 -17.94 -11.55 7.39
CA PHE A 65 -18.52 -12.27 8.52
C PHE A 65 -19.16 -13.54 8.00
N HIS A 66 -18.61 -14.69 8.34
CA HIS A 66 -19.05 -15.99 7.84
C HIS A 66 -19.36 -16.96 9.00
N LYS A 67 -20.00 -18.10 8.68
CA LYS A 67 -20.21 -19.22 9.60
C LYS A 67 -19.82 -20.51 8.90
N ALA A 68 -18.86 -21.28 9.40
CA ALA A 68 -18.35 -22.48 8.74
C ALA A 68 -19.43 -23.55 8.50
N GLY A 69 -20.44 -23.60 9.39
CA GLY A 69 -21.61 -24.47 9.24
C GLY A 69 -22.60 -24.07 8.13
N SER A 70 -22.40 -22.94 7.45
CA SER A 70 -23.25 -22.46 6.35
C SER A 70 -22.54 -22.62 4.99
N PRO A 71 -23.07 -23.44 4.06
CA PRO A 71 -22.48 -23.58 2.73
C PRO A 71 -22.36 -22.26 1.96
N ALA A 72 -23.35 -21.37 2.11
CA ALA A 72 -23.33 -20.04 1.50
C ALA A 72 -22.16 -19.19 2.03
N SER A 73 -21.96 -19.20 3.35
CA SER A 73 -20.83 -18.52 3.99
C SER A 73 -19.48 -19.03 3.49
N THR A 74 -19.32 -20.36 3.40
CA THR A 74 -18.07 -20.98 2.94
C THR A 74 -17.77 -20.64 1.48
N ARG A 75 -18.79 -20.58 0.60
CA ARG A 75 -18.61 -20.14 -0.79
C ARG A 75 -18.12 -18.70 -0.87
N VAL A 76 -18.73 -17.77 -0.13
CA VAL A 76 -18.32 -16.35 -0.13
C VAL A 76 -16.92 -16.18 0.42
N ALA A 77 -16.58 -16.84 1.53
CA ALA A 77 -15.25 -16.79 2.11
C ALA A 77 -14.17 -17.28 1.11
N ASN A 78 -14.42 -18.39 0.41
CA ASN A 78 -13.49 -18.92 -0.60
C ASN A 78 -13.38 -18.01 -1.83
N LEU A 79 -14.51 -17.47 -2.31
CA LEU A 79 -14.53 -16.51 -3.40
C LEU A 79 -13.68 -15.28 -3.07
N MET A 80 -13.84 -14.70 -1.88
CA MET A 80 -13.06 -13.54 -1.47
C MET A 80 -11.57 -13.83 -1.33
N LYS A 81 -11.18 -15.00 -0.80
CA LYS A 81 -9.77 -15.44 -0.78
C LYS A 81 -9.18 -15.48 -2.19
N GLN A 82 -9.90 -16.05 -3.16
CA GLN A 82 -9.46 -16.11 -4.54
C GLN A 82 -9.29 -14.71 -5.16
N ILE A 83 -10.26 -13.82 -4.93
CA ILE A 83 -10.22 -12.45 -5.45
C ILE A 83 -9.04 -11.68 -4.85
N SER A 84 -8.83 -11.77 -3.53
CA SER A 84 -7.71 -11.13 -2.83
C SER A 84 -6.36 -11.59 -3.39
N ALA A 85 -6.16 -12.91 -3.55
CA ALA A 85 -4.92 -13.46 -4.09
C ALA A 85 -4.66 -12.98 -5.53
N ASN A 86 -5.70 -12.91 -6.36
CA ASN A 86 -5.61 -12.44 -7.75
C ASN A 86 -5.28 -10.93 -7.85
N ALA A 87 -5.81 -10.12 -6.94
CA ALA A 87 -5.53 -8.69 -6.84
C ALA A 87 -4.07 -8.44 -6.43
N GLN A 88 -3.56 -9.17 -5.43
CA GLN A 88 -2.17 -9.09 -4.98
C GLN A 88 -1.17 -9.53 -6.06
N SER A 89 -1.49 -10.59 -6.82
CA SER A 89 -0.62 -11.10 -7.89
C SER A 89 -0.56 -10.17 -9.11
N GLY A 90 -1.48 -9.20 -9.22
CA GLY A 90 -1.48 -8.20 -10.29
C GLY A 90 -0.58 -7.02 -10.03
N ALA A 91 -0.52 -6.62 -8.77
CA ALA A 91 0.32 -5.51 -8.34
C ALA A 91 1.81 -5.76 -8.64
N THR A 92 2.27 -7.01 -8.69
CA THR A 92 3.67 -7.35 -8.96
C THR A 92 4.09 -7.16 -10.42
N ILE A 93 3.13 -7.18 -11.36
CA ILE A 93 3.39 -7.10 -12.81
C ILE A 93 3.29 -5.64 -13.30
N ASP A 94 2.34 -4.88 -12.75
CA ASP A 94 2.00 -3.53 -13.24
C ASP A 94 2.87 -2.41 -12.62
N GLN A 95 3.85 -2.73 -11.78
CA GLN A 95 4.82 -1.76 -11.24
C GLN A 95 5.95 -1.41 -12.23
N ALA A 96 5.96 -1.99 -13.43
CA ALA A 96 7.06 -1.85 -14.41
C ALA A 96 6.66 -1.20 -15.75
N SER A 97 5.41 -0.74 -15.94
CA SER A 97 5.02 -0.13 -17.23
C SER A 97 3.89 0.88 -17.10
N ASP A 98 4.05 1.92 -17.92
CA ASP A 98 3.23 3.12 -18.03
C ASP A 98 1.72 2.85 -18.12
N TYR A 99 0.97 3.79 -17.53
CA TYR A 99 -0.49 3.89 -17.51
C TYR A 99 -1.12 3.61 -18.89
N THR A 100 -1.63 2.39 -19.06
CA THR A 100 -2.63 2.08 -20.09
C THR A 100 -3.85 1.45 -19.42
N SER A 101 -4.91 2.24 -19.37
CA SER A 101 -6.24 1.81 -18.94
C SER A 101 -6.83 0.83 -19.96
N GLN A 102 -7.63 -0.13 -19.47
CA GLN A 102 -8.30 -1.23 -20.19
C GLN A 102 -7.38 -2.42 -20.51
N THR A 103 -7.64 -3.66 -20.08
CA THR A 103 -8.89 -4.44 -20.03
C THR A 103 -8.79 -5.61 -19.04
N ASN A 104 -9.90 -5.91 -18.35
CA ASN A 104 -10.16 -6.90 -17.30
C ASN A 104 -10.28 -6.22 -15.93
N ALA A 105 -11.47 -6.32 -15.33
CA ALA A 105 -11.83 -5.73 -14.04
C ALA A 105 -10.95 -6.30 -12.90
N ARG A 106 -9.71 -5.83 -12.81
CA ARG A 106 -8.77 -6.18 -11.77
C ARG A 106 -8.93 -5.13 -10.68
N ARG A 107 -9.55 -5.51 -9.56
CA ARG A 107 -9.64 -4.65 -8.38
C ARG A 107 -8.23 -4.39 -7.85
N ASP A 108 -7.99 -3.18 -7.36
CA ASP A 108 -6.81 -2.82 -6.59
C ASP A 108 -6.64 -3.80 -5.40
N PRO A 109 -5.40 -4.08 -4.95
CA PRO A 109 -5.17 -4.87 -3.74
C PRO A 109 -5.93 -4.29 -2.53
N PHE A 110 -6.42 -5.19 -1.69
CA PHE A 110 -7.14 -4.87 -0.46
C PHE A 110 -6.75 -5.86 0.64
N GLU A 111 -6.95 -5.47 1.89
CA GLU A 111 -6.79 -6.34 3.04
C GLU A 111 -8.09 -7.10 3.28
N LEU A 112 -8.02 -8.43 3.20
CA LEU A 112 -9.15 -9.32 3.42
C LEU A 112 -9.11 -9.88 4.84
N ASN A 113 -10.13 -9.56 5.63
CA ASN A 113 -10.41 -10.19 6.92
C ASN A 113 -11.59 -11.15 6.79
N ILE A 114 -11.43 -12.39 7.25
CA ILE A 114 -12.49 -13.41 7.28
C ILE A 114 -12.63 -13.85 8.73
N THR A 115 -13.83 -13.71 9.28
CA THR A 115 -14.07 -13.99 10.70
C THR A 115 -15.39 -14.73 10.92
N GLU A 116 -15.39 -15.65 11.90
CA GLU A 116 -16.60 -16.27 12.44
C GLU A 116 -17.11 -15.58 13.70
N GLU A 117 -16.30 -14.70 14.27
CA GLU A 117 -16.69 -13.91 15.43
C GLU A 117 -17.84 -12.96 15.07
N PRO A 118 -18.83 -12.82 15.95
CA PRO A 118 -19.91 -11.87 15.75
C PRO A 118 -19.36 -10.43 15.73
N PRO A 119 -19.93 -9.54 14.90
CA PRO A 119 -19.55 -8.12 14.90
C PRO A 119 -19.85 -7.45 16.26
N THR A 120 -19.18 -6.35 16.58
CA THR A 120 -19.59 -5.51 17.71
C THR A 120 -20.91 -4.78 17.39
N ALA A 121 -21.61 -4.27 18.41
CA ALA A 121 -22.85 -3.54 18.19
C ALA A 121 -22.65 -2.28 17.34
N GLU A 122 -21.51 -1.61 17.52
CA GLU A 122 -21.08 -0.45 16.73
C GLU A 122 -20.83 -0.84 15.28
N GLN A 123 -20.17 -1.99 15.03
CA GLN A 123 -19.99 -2.51 13.69
C GLN A 123 -21.32 -2.85 13.02
N VAL A 124 -22.27 -3.46 13.73
CA VAL A 124 -23.62 -3.73 13.20
C VAL A 124 -24.33 -2.43 12.84
N GLN A 125 -24.20 -1.39 13.65
CA GLN A 125 -24.79 -0.09 13.34
C GLN A 125 -24.26 0.44 11.99
N THR A 126 -22.94 0.45 11.81
CA THR A 126 -22.30 0.89 10.57
C THR A 126 -22.70 0.02 9.37
N ILE A 127 -22.77 -1.31 9.54
CA ILE A 127 -23.21 -2.23 8.48
C ILE A 127 -24.64 -1.90 8.03
N LEU A 128 -25.55 -1.65 8.98
CA LEU A 128 -26.94 -1.30 8.68
C LEU A 128 -27.06 0.03 7.91
N GLU A 129 -26.19 0.98 8.20
CA GLU A 129 -26.09 2.24 7.44
C GLU A 129 -25.60 2.00 6.01
N TYR A 130 -24.65 1.07 5.82
CA TYR A 130 -24.08 0.75 4.51
C TYR A 130 -25.00 -0.06 3.60
N VAL A 131 -25.80 -0.99 4.13
CA VAL A 131 -26.79 -1.75 3.33
C VAL A 131 -28.03 -0.93 3.00
N GLY A 132 -28.32 0.10 3.80
CA GLY A 132 -29.52 0.92 3.65
C GLY A 132 -30.81 0.25 4.13
N LYS A 133 -31.91 1.00 4.13
CA LYS A 133 -33.17 0.60 4.78
C LYS A 133 -33.81 -0.66 4.18
N GLY A 134 -33.60 -0.95 2.90
CA GLY A 134 -34.21 -2.08 2.20
C GLY A 134 -33.70 -3.44 2.65
N ASP A 135 -32.45 -3.51 3.11
CA ASP A 135 -31.75 -4.78 3.34
C ASP A 135 -31.49 -5.06 4.83
N ILE A 136 -32.08 -4.27 5.73
CA ILE A 136 -31.95 -4.44 7.19
C ILE A 136 -32.34 -5.85 7.63
N SER A 137 -33.44 -6.39 7.10
CA SER A 137 -33.93 -7.74 7.42
C SER A 137 -33.04 -8.85 6.88
N GLN A 138 -32.17 -8.54 5.89
CA GLN A 138 -31.19 -9.46 5.33
C GLN A 138 -29.92 -9.53 6.19
N VAL A 139 -29.64 -8.48 6.98
CA VAL A 139 -28.51 -8.44 7.93
C VAL A 139 -28.91 -8.95 9.31
N VAL A 140 -30.09 -8.56 9.82
CA VAL A 140 -30.59 -9.00 11.13
C VAL A 140 -31.96 -9.63 11.00
N LYS A 141 -32.07 -10.88 11.46
CA LYS A 141 -33.26 -11.70 11.37
C LYS A 141 -34.48 -11.01 11.99
N GLY A 142 -35.50 -10.80 11.16
CA GLY A 142 -36.80 -10.29 11.57
C GLY A 142 -36.76 -8.86 12.11
N ALA A 143 -35.77 -8.06 11.69
CA ALA A 143 -35.70 -6.64 11.98
C ALA A 143 -36.44 -5.83 10.91
N HIS A 144 -37.11 -4.75 11.34
CA HIS A 144 -37.85 -3.85 10.44
C HIS A 144 -37.13 -2.52 10.18
N ASP A 145 -36.33 -2.07 11.14
CA ASP A 145 -35.55 -0.84 11.06
C ASP A 145 -34.23 -1.00 11.82
N GLN A 146 -33.36 0.01 11.71
CA GLN A 146 -32.01 -0.04 12.28
C GLN A 146 -32.01 -0.14 13.81
N LYS A 147 -32.96 0.53 14.48
CA LYS A 147 -33.08 0.50 15.93
C LYS A 147 -33.54 -0.88 16.41
N ASP A 148 -34.52 -1.45 15.72
CA ASP A 148 -35.03 -2.79 15.98
C ASP A 148 -33.96 -3.87 15.70
N ALA A 149 -33.21 -3.74 14.61
CA ALA A 149 -32.08 -4.59 14.28
C ALA A 149 -31.02 -4.60 15.39
N LEU A 150 -30.57 -3.41 15.83
CA LEU A 150 -29.58 -3.30 16.92
C LEU A 150 -30.10 -3.89 18.24
N ARG A 151 -31.38 -3.67 18.56
CA ARG A 151 -32.01 -4.26 19.74
C ARG A 151 -32.01 -5.78 19.67
N LYS A 152 -32.43 -6.37 18.54
CA LYS A 152 -32.48 -7.83 18.33
C LYS A 152 -31.08 -8.45 18.33
N PHE A 153 -30.10 -7.77 17.74
CA PHE A 153 -28.71 -8.22 17.74
C PHE A 153 -28.12 -8.26 19.16
N LYS A 154 -28.33 -7.20 19.96
CA LYS A 154 -27.87 -7.15 21.36
C LYS A 154 -28.53 -8.21 22.24
N GLN A 155 -29.78 -8.58 21.94
CA GLN A 155 -30.50 -9.64 22.65
C GLN A 155 -29.98 -11.04 22.28
N ASN A 156 -29.64 -11.25 21.01
CA ASN A 156 -29.09 -12.51 20.52
C ASN A 156 -28.24 -12.25 19.26
N GLN A 157 -26.93 -12.45 19.38
CA GLN A 157 -25.99 -12.23 18.29
C GLN A 157 -26.20 -13.21 17.11
N GLU A 158 -26.84 -14.36 17.34
CA GLU A 158 -27.23 -15.30 16.26
C GLU A 158 -28.34 -14.74 15.36
N ASN A 159 -28.95 -13.61 15.71
CA ASN A 159 -29.83 -12.89 14.78
C ASN A 159 -29.06 -12.22 13.64
N PHE A 160 -27.74 -12.04 13.75
CA PHE A 160 -26.91 -11.57 12.63
C PHE A 160 -26.79 -12.66 11.56
N LEU A 161 -27.41 -12.41 10.41
CA LEU A 161 -27.48 -13.35 9.30
C LEU A 161 -26.15 -13.31 8.54
N ARG A 162 -25.57 -14.50 8.31
CA ARG A 162 -24.27 -14.67 7.65
C ARG A 162 -24.45 -15.46 6.34
N PRO A 163 -23.73 -15.12 5.26
CA PRO A 163 -22.60 -14.18 5.24
C PRO A 163 -22.97 -12.71 5.09
N VAL A 164 -22.11 -11.82 5.58
CA VAL A 164 -22.11 -10.39 5.26
C VAL A 164 -20.71 -9.98 4.84
N THR A 165 -20.60 -9.35 3.67
CA THR A 165 -19.38 -8.72 3.18
C THR A 165 -19.45 -7.22 3.42
N VAL A 166 -18.39 -6.64 3.97
CA VAL A 166 -18.32 -5.21 4.31
C VAL A 166 -17.04 -4.62 3.75
N ASP A 167 -17.16 -3.57 2.94
CA ASP A 167 -16.07 -2.71 2.50
C ASP A 167 -16.10 -1.43 3.34
N TRP A 168 -15.23 -1.37 4.34
CA TRP A 168 -15.23 -0.31 5.34
C TRP A 168 -14.82 1.04 4.75
N ASN A 169 -13.94 1.01 3.75
CA ASN A 169 -13.38 2.19 3.11
C ASN A 169 -14.38 2.85 2.15
N ASN A 170 -15.14 2.03 1.40
CA ASN A 170 -16.11 2.53 0.43
C ASN A 170 -17.51 2.71 1.02
N GLY A 171 -17.72 2.33 2.28
CA GLY A 171 -18.99 2.51 2.97
C GLY A 171 -20.10 1.61 2.44
N LYS A 172 -19.76 0.36 2.07
CA LYS A 172 -20.67 -0.58 1.44
C LYS A 172 -20.71 -1.90 2.19
N ALA A 173 -21.89 -2.50 2.23
CA ALA A 173 -22.08 -3.82 2.80
C ALA A 173 -23.09 -4.60 1.97
N MET A 174 -22.99 -5.92 2.03
CA MET A 174 -23.85 -6.83 1.30
C MET A 174 -24.11 -8.08 2.11
N ALA A 175 -25.39 -8.39 2.29
CA ALA A 175 -25.84 -9.64 2.91
C ALA A 175 -26.03 -10.73 1.84
N GLY A 176 -25.76 -11.97 2.22
CA GLY A 176 -25.97 -13.13 1.35
C GLY A 176 -24.79 -13.45 0.43
N ASP A 177 -25.04 -14.35 -0.54
CA ASP A 177 -24.00 -14.98 -1.36
C ASP A 177 -24.12 -14.69 -2.86
N ASN A 178 -24.82 -13.61 -3.23
CA ASN A 178 -24.94 -13.20 -4.62
C ASN A 178 -23.57 -12.75 -5.18
N LYS A 179 -22.91 -13.65 -5.91
CA LYS A 179 -21.60 -13.42 -6.51
C LYS A 179 -21.54 -12.16 -7.37
N SER A 180 -22.55 -11.90 -8.19
CA SER A 180 -22.54 -10.75 -9.12
C SER A 180 -22.59 -9.43 -8.36
N GLU A 181 -23.40 -9.37 -7.32
CA GLU A 181 -23.51 -8.19 -6.47
C GLU A 181 -22.23 -8.00 -5.63
N ILE A 182 -21.63 -9.08 -5.12
CA ILE A 182 -20.35 -9.02 -4.41
C ILE A 182 -19.26 -8.46 -5.33
N LEU A 183 -19.16 -8.96 -6.57
CA LEU A 183 -18.19 -8.44 -7.55
C LEU A 183 -18.45 -6.97 -7.91
N LYS A 184 -19.71 -6.54 -7.95
CA LYS A 184 -20.08 -5.15 -8.18
C LYS A 184 -19.65 -4.26 -7.01
N LEU A 185 -19.98 -4.64 -5.78
CA LEU A 185 -19.48 -3.98 -4.56
C LEU A 185 -17.96 -3.85 -4.61
N LEU A 186 -17.28 -4.89 -5.09
CA LEU A 186 -15.84 -4.91 -5.13
C LEU A 186 -15.21 -3.94 -6.15
N ASN A 187 -15.87 -3.70 -7.28
CA ASN A 187 -15.30 -2.89 -8.36
C ASN A 187 -15.73 -1.43 -8.32
N GLU A 188 -16.74 -1.10 -7.52
CA GLU A 188 -17.23 0.27 -7.40
C GLU A 188 -16.35 1.09 -6.45
N LYS A 189 -15.49 1.93 -7.03
CA LYS A 189 -14.72 2.96 -6.31
C LYS A 189 -15.59 4.21 -6.07
N LYS A 190 -15.40 4.86 -4.91
CA LYS A 190 -16.03 6.15 -4.58
C LYS A 190 -15.28 7.32 -5.20
#